data_AF-A0A392SLJ6-F1
#
_entry.id   AF-A0A392SLJ6-F1
#
_cell.length_a   1.000
_cell.length_b   1.000
_cell.length_c   1.000
_cell.angle_alpha   90.00
_cell.angle_beta   90.00
_cell.angle_gamma   90.00
#
_symmetry.space_group_name_H-M   'P 1'
#
loop_
_entity.id
_entity.type
_entity.pdbx_description
1 polymer ?
#
loop_
_entity_poly.entity_id
_entity_poly.type
_entity_poly.pdbx_seq_one_letter_code
_entity_poly.pdbx_strand_id
1 'polypeptide(L)'
;AHDLLEEQRASFIDGNTLSNMRLVPTGGVKTPNQPLLINRVNALIPEQPPVLFSNEPKDVILEYKRLMKAKGVIITGADIAQVPADDKKRKRTVKVKKKNV
;
A
#
# COMPACT_ATOMS: atom_id res chain seq x y z
N ALA A 1 -22.15 6.66 6.99
CA ALA A 1 -23.36 6.13 7.65
C ALA A 1 -22.88 5.13 8.70
N HIS A 2 -23.32 5.25 9.95
CA HIS A 2 -23.07 4.23 10.96
C HIS A 2 -23.90 2.99 10.60
N ASP A 3 -23.24 1.84 10.41
CA ASP A 3 -23.92 0.59 10.10
C ASP A 3 -24.50 -0.02 11.38
N LEU A 4 -25.78 0.25 11.63
CA LEU A 4 -26.52 -0.30 12.77
C LEU A 4 -26.49 -1.85 12.81
N LEU A 5 -26.36 -2.51 11.66
CA LEU A 5 -26.29 -3.98 11.61
C LEU A 5 -24.94 -4.50 12.08
N GLU A 6 -23.86 -3.78 11.82
CA GLU A 6 -22.53 -4.13 12.32
C GLU A 6 -22.47 -4.04 13.85
N GLU A 7 -23.10 -3.02 14.44
CA GLU A 7 -23.19 -2.84 15.89
C GLU A 7 -23.99 -3.97 16.57
N GLN A 8 -25.10 -4.40 15.98
CA GLN A 8 -25.87 -5.54 16.49
C GLN A 8 -25.12 -6.88 16.33
N ARG A 9 -24.39 -7.07 15.23
CA ARG A 9 -23.64 -8.31 14.97
C ARG A 9 -22.41 -8.45 15.86
N ALA A 10 -21.73 -7.34 16.16
CA ALA A 10 -20.58 -7.31 17.08
C ALA A 10 -20.95 -7.84 18.47
N SER A 11 -22.20 -7.65 18.91
CA SER A 11 -22.67 -8.10 20.21
C SER A 11 -23.03 -9.59 20.27
N PHE A 12 -23.32 -10.24 19.13
CA PHE A 12 -23.76 -11.64 19.10
C PHE A 12 -22.58 -12.63 19.02
N ILE A 13 -21.57 -12.34 18.20
CA ILE A 13 -20.38 -13.18 18.02
C ILE A 13 -19.19 -12.53 18.73
N ASP A 14 -19.25 -12.50 20.06
CA ASP A 14 -18.15 -12.05 20.90
C ASP A 14 -17.28 -13.23 21.38
N GLY A 15 -16.02 -12.97 21.73
CA GLY A 15 -15.09 -13.94 22.27
C GLY A 15 -15.61 -14.66 23.53
N ASN A 16 -16.45 -13.98 24.33
CA ASN A 16 -17.12 -14.58 25.47
C ASN A 16 -18.17 -15.63 25.04
N THR A 17 -19.01 -15.32 24.05
CA THR A 17 -20.00 -16.27 23.50
C THR A 17 -19.30 -17.50 22.93
N LEU A 18 -18.22 -17.31 22.17
CA LEU A 18 -17.44 -18.42 21.60
C LEU A 18 -16.77 -19.28 22.68
N SER A 19 -16.31 -18.67 23.79
CA SER A 19 -15.73 -19.39 24.92
C SER A 19 -16.78 -20.23 25.66
N ASN A 20 -17.98 -19.67 25.87
CA ASN A 20 -19.12 -20.38 26.48
C ASN A 20 -19.61 -21.54 25.62
N MET A 21 -19.55 -21.41 24.29
CA MET A 21 -19.84 -22.48 23.34
C MET A 21 -18.68 -23.47 23.18
N ARG A 22 -17.55 -23.26 23.88
CA ARG A 22 -16.34 -24.09 23.82
C ARG A 22 -15.73 -24.19 22.40
N LEU A 23 -16.03 -23.20 21.55
CA LEU A 23 -15.50 -23.06 20.20
C LEU A 23 -14.09 -22.46 20.19
N VAL A 24 -13.70 -21.79 21.28
CA VAL A 24 -12.35 -21.27 21.50
C VAL A 24 -11.85 -21.66 22.91
N PRO A 25 -10.53 -21.80 23.12
CA PRO A 25 -9.97 -22.11 24.43
C PRO A 25 -10.33 -21.04 25.47
N THR A 26 -10.72 -21.47 26.67
CA THR A 26 -10.96 -20.59 27.83
C THR A 26 -9.65 -19.85 28.17
N GLY A 27 -9.63 -18.54 27.94
CA GLY A 27 -8.45 -17.68 28.07
C GLY A 27 -7.69 -17.36 26.77
N GLY A 28 -8.23 -17.77 25.61
CA GLY A 28 -7.51 -17.78 24.32
C GLY A 28 -7.73 -16.59 23.38
N VAL A 29 -8.64 -15.65 23.67
CA VAL A 29 -8.92 -14.54 22.75
C VAL A 29 -7.96 -13.38 23.04
N LYS A 30 -6.76 -13.44 22.45
CA LYS A 30 -5.83 -12.30 22.44
C LYS A 30 -6.30 -11.26 21.44
N THR A 31 -6.89 -10.17 21.94
CA THR A 31 -7.15 -8.98 21.14
C THR A 31 -5.85 -8.16 21.00
N PRO A 32 -5.45 -7.77 19.78
CA PRO A 32 -4.30 -6.89 19.59
C PRO A 32 -4.55 -5.56 20.33
N ASN A 33 -3.58 -5.11 21.15
CA ASN A 33 -3.68 -3.83 21.86
C ASN A 33 -3.28 -2.62 20.99
N GLN A 34 -2.78 -2.90 19.77
CA GLN A 34 -2.39 -1.87 18.83
C GLN A 34 -3.56 -1.58 17.89
N PRO A 35 -3.85 -0.30 17.62
CA PRO A 35 -4.92 0.05 16.70
C PRO A 35 -4.60 -0.50 15.30
N LEU A 36 -5.58 -1.15 14.68
CA LEU A 36 -5.44 -1.73 13.34
C LEU A 36 -5.16 -0.66 12.27
N LEU A 37 -5.68 0.54 12.50
CA LEU A 37 -5.55 1.68 11.63
C LEU A 37 -4.90 2.82 12.41
N ILE A 38 -3.78 3.28 11.88
CA ILE A 38 -3.09 4.48 12.36
C ILE A 38 -3.27 5.56 11.31
N ASN A 39 -3.83 6.70 11.72
CA ASN A 39 -3.91 7.89 10.87
C ASN A 39 -2.52 8.48 10.72
N ARG A 40 -1.70 7.87 9.87
CA ARG A 40 -0.44 8.46 9.44
C ARG A 40 -0.79 9.65 8.57
N VAL A 41 -0.39 10.83 9.01
CA VAL A 41 -0.28 11.99 8.12
C VAL A 41 0.84 11.66 7.15
N ASN A 42 0.50 10.95 6.08
CA ASN A 42 1.42 10.77 4.97
C ASN A 42 1.66 12.18 4.41
N ALA A 43 2.93 12.54 4.20
CA ALA A 43 3.26 13.78 3.52
C ALA A 43 2.46 13.84 2.22
N LEU A 44 1.92 15.03 1.91
CA LEU A 44 1.14 15.26 0.71
C LEU A 44 1.95 14.72 -0.47
N ILE A 45 1.50 13.62 -1.05
CA ILE A 45 2.09 13.14 -2.30
C ILE A 45 1.84 14.29 -3.27
N PRO A 46 2.89 14.86 -3.90
CA PRO A 46 2.67 15.90 -4.90
C PRO A 46 1.66 15.36 -5.90
N GLU A 47 0.55 16.09 -6.06
CA GLU A 47 -0.68 15.65 -6.74
C GLU A 47 -0.41 15.07 -8.13
N GLN A 48 0.70 15.47 -8.76
CA GLN A 48 1.17 14.95 -10.03
C GLN A 48 2.69 14.77 -10.00
N PRO A 49 3.21 13.53 -9.89
CA PRO A 49 4.58 13.27 -10.32
C PRO A 49 4.65 13.45 -11.85
N PRO A 50 5.68 14.12 -12.40
CA PRO A 50 5.89 14.19 -13.84
C PRO A 50 5.93 12.78 -14.45
N VAL A 51 5.01 12.52 -15.38
CA VAL A 51 4.81 11.19 -16.01
C VAL A 51 5.64 11.12 -17.29
N LEU A 52 6.96 11.28 -17.17
CA LEU A 52 7.85 11.21 -18.33
C LEU A 52 8.64 9.90 -18.29
N PHE A 53 8.49 9.07 -19.31
CA PHE A 53 9.20 7.79 -19.38
C PHE A 53 10.43 7.86 -20.28
N SER A 54 11.46 7.07 -19.96
CA SER A 54 12.72 7.05 -20.72
C SER A 54 12.61 6.41 -22.10
N ASN A 55 11.53 5.68 -22.38
CA ASN A 55 11.26 5.05 -23.68
C ASN A 55 10.50 5.96 -24.66
N GLU A 56 10.10 7.17 -24.24
CA GLU A 56 9.44 8.13 -25.11
C GLU A 56 10.41 8.69 -26.17
N PRO A 57 9.90 9.07 -27.35
CA PRO A 57 10.74 9.69 -28.37
C PRO A 57 11.32 11.02 -27.85
N LYS A 58 12.56 11.31 -28.26
CA LYS A 58 13.33 12.47 -27.78
C LYS A 58 12.59 13.81 -27.98
N ASP A 59 11.85 13.92 -29.08
CA ASP A 59 11.08 15.12 -29.41
C ASP A 59 9.96 15.38 -28.40
N VAL A 60 9.25 14.33 -27.98
CA VAL A 60 8.18 14.40 -26.97
C VAL A 60 8.76 14.79 -25.61
N ILE A 61 9.90 14.21 -25.23
CA ILE A 61 10.61 14.57 -23.99
C ILE A 61 11.01 16.05 -23.98
N LEU A 62 11.46 16.59 -25.12
CA LEU A 62 11.89 17.98 -25.23
C LEU A 62 10.72 18.96 -25.20
N GLU A 63 9.65 18.66 -25.96
CA GLU A 63 8.39 19.41 -25.96
C GLU A 63 7.79 19.49 -24.55
N TYR A 64 7.73 18.36 -23.85
CA TYR A 64 7.22 18.29 -22.48
C TYR A 64 8.06 19.09 -21.50
N LYS A 65 9.40 19.01 -21.59
CA LYS A 65 10.31 19.85 -20.79
C LYS A 65 10.08 21.33 -21.05
N ARG A 66 9.86 21.74 -22.31
CA ARG A 66 9.57 23.13 -22.67
C ARG A 66 8.23 23.60 -22.09
N LEU A 67 7.20 22.77 -22.21
CA LEU A 67 5.87 23.03 -21.66
C LEU A 67 5.91 23.19 -20.13
N MET A 68 6.65 22.31 -19.44
CA MET A 68 6.75 22.34 -17.98
C MET A 68 7.60 23.50 -17.47
N LYS A 69 8.67 23.85 -18.20
CA LYS A 69 9.44 25.07 -17.93
C LYS A 69 8.57 26.33 -18.02
N ALA A 70 7.63 26.39 -18.98
CA ALA A 70 6.69 27.50 -19.10
C ALA A 70 5.68 27.56 -17.93
N LYS A 71 5.35 26.41 -17.32
CA LYS A 71 4.52 26.31 -16.11
C LYS A 71 5.30 26.53 -14.81
N GLY A 72 6.60 26.86 -14.90
CA GLY A 72 7.47 27.08 -13.73
C GLY A 72 8.00 25.78 -13.10
N VAL A 73 7.83 24.62 -13.74
CA VAL A 73 8.29 23.32 -13.24
C VAL A 73 9.55 22.90 -14.01
N ILE A 74 10.65 22.69 -13.29
CA ILE A 74 11.92 22.24 -13.88
C ILE A 74 11.98 20.71 -13.80
N ILE A 75 11.85 20.05 -14.94
CA ILE A 75 12.00 18.60 -15.07
C ILE A 75 13.46 18.26 -15.36
N THR A 76 14.07 17.51 -14.44
CA THR A 76 15.44 17.00 -14.53
C THR A 76 15.42 15.54 -14.97
N GLY A 77 16.57 14.98 -15.36
CA GLY A 77 16.68 13.56 -15.71
C GLY A 77 16.25 12.60 -14.59
N ALA A 78 16.29 13.04 -13.33
CA ALA A 78 15.82 12.27 -12.18
C ALA A 78 14.28 12.13 -12.14
N ASP A 79 13.56 13.05 -12.79
CA ASP A 79 12.09 13.02 -12.90
C ASP A 79 11.62 12.14 -14.06
N ILE A 80 12.55 11.56 -14.83
CA ILE A 80 12.26 10.63 -15.92
C ILE A 80 12.23 9.21 -15.36
N ALA A 81 11.05 8.60 -15.37
CA ALA A 81 10.86 7.23 -14.96
C ALA A 81 11.60 6.30 -15.93
N GLN A 82 12.59 5.58 -15.40
CA GLN A 82 13.32 4.57 -16.15
C GLN A 82 12.42 3.35 -16.35
N VAL A 83 12.09 3.07 -17.61
CA VAL A 83 11.37 1.85 -17.96
C VAL A 83 12.35 0.68 -17.87
N PRO A 84 12.04 -0.38 -17.12
CA PRO A 84 12.84 -1.60 -17.15
C PRO A 84 12.91 -2.09 -18.60
N ALA A 85 14.10 -2.28 -19.13
CA ALA A 85 14.25 -3.08 -20.34
C ALA A 85 13.70 -4.48 -20.03
N ASP A 86 12.72 -4.92 -20.81
CA ASP A 86 12.05 -6.21 -20.64
C ASP A 86 13.06 -7.37 -20.48
N ASP A 87 12.61 -8.42 -19.77
CA ASP A 87 13.32 -9.67 -19.44
C ASP A 87 14.23 -9.73 -18.20
N LYS A 88 13.72 -9.31 -17.03
CA LYS A 88 14.19 -9.91 -15.77
C LYS A 88 13.03 -10.48 -14.96
N LYS A 89 12.69 -11.74 -15.25
CA LYS A 89 11.93 -12.64 -14.37
C LYS A 89 12.43 -12.49 -12.93
N ARG A 90 11.65 -11.81 -12.08
CA ARG A 90 11.94 -11.72 -10.64
C ARG A 90 11.85 -13.12 -10.04
N LYS A 91 13.00 -13.74 -9.74
CA LYS A 91 13.02 -14.94 -8.89
C LYS A 91 12.66 -14.50 -7.46
N ARG A 92 11.46 -14.87 -7.02
CA ARG A 92 11.02 -14.70 -5.63
C ARG A 92 11.78 -15.73 -4.77
N THR A 93 12.86 -15.33 -4.12
CA THR A 93 13.50 -16.16 -3.08
C THR A 93 12.68 -16.07 -1.80
N VAL A 94 11.72 -16.97 -1.65
CA VAL A 94 11.03 -17.20 -0.37
C VAL A 94 12.01 -17.90 0.56
N LYS A 95 12.57 -17.17 1.53
CA LYS A 95 13.34 -17.77 2.63
C LYS A 95 12.36 -18.43 3.61
N VAL A 96 12.12 -19.73 3.43
CA VAL A 96 11.42 -20.54 4.44
C VAL A 96 12.40 -20.81 5.59
N LYS A 97 12.15 -20.22 6.76
CA LYS A 97 12.87 -20.57 7.99
C LYS A 97 12.29 -21.90 8.51
N LYS A 98 13.01 -22.99 8.27
CA LYS A 98 12.71 -24.30 8.86
C LYS A 98 13.01 -24.24 10.36
N LYS A 99 11.99 -24.35 11.21
CA LYS A 99 12.17 -24.66 12.63
C LYS A 99 12.26 -26.18 12.73
N ASN A 100 13.38 -26.68 13.25
CA ASN A 100 13.51 -28.08 13.62
C ASN A 100 12.67 -28.32 14.90
N VAL A 101 11.93 -29.41 14.90
CA VAL A 101 11.26 -30.02 16.06
C VAL A 101 12.27 -30.94 16.73
#